data_AF-A0A1H6EAQ1-F1
#
_entry.id   AF-A0A1H6EAQ1-F1
#
_cell.length_a   1.000
_cell.length_b   1.000
_cell.length_c   1.000
_cell.angle_alpha   90.00
_cell.angle_beta   90.00
_cell.angle_gamma   90.00
#
_symmetry.space_group_name_H-M   'P 1'
#
loop_
_entity.id
_entity.type
_entity.pdbx_description
1 polymer ?
#
loop_
_entity_poly.entity_id
_entity_poly.type
_entity_poly.pdbx_seq_one_letter_code
_entity_poly.pdbx_strand_id
1 'polypeptide(L)'
;MAEVSLPNGTEWIVGSGVHRWNVPFAAADLSPLTLDSTFGEVADRSGGLKAVTDAIAARRPEFAEFIEVGMNAVEPKTKARDALGMIPDAEPILRDVELALGRL
;
A
#
# COMPACT_ATOMS: atom_id res chain seq x y z
N MET A 1 -15.84 34.68 14.09
CA MET A 1 -14.53 34.27 13.57
C MET A 1 -14.51 32.76 13.67
N ALA A 2 -14.14 32.07 12.59
CA ALA A 2 -14.07 30.62 12.57
C ALA A 2 -12.62 30.19 12.33
N GLU A 3 -12.20 29.14 13.01
CA GLU A 3 -10.89 28.52 12.81
C GLU A 3 -11.01 27.38 11.81
N VAL A 4 -10.15 27.38 10.80
CA VAL A 4 -10.09 26.35 9.77
C VAL A 4 -8.73 25.68 9.84
N SER A 5 -8.71 24.39 10.17
CA SER A 5 -7.51 23.55 10.11
C SER A 5 -7.45 22.85 8.75
N LEU A 6 -6.36 23.09 8.01
CA LEU A 6 -6.10 22.46 6.72
C LEU A 6 -5.32 21.13 6.90
N PRO A 7 -5.41 20.18 5.95
CA PRO A 7 -4.75 18.87 6.04
C PRO A 7 -3.21 18.92 6.06
N ASN A 8 -2.62 20.07 5.74
CA ASN A 8 -1.18 20.33 5.89
C ASN A 8 -0.82 20.88 7.29
N GLY A 9 -1.76 20.87 8.23
CA GLY A 9 -1.58 21.39 9.59
C GLY A 9 -1.61 22.92 9.70
N THR A 10 -1.94 23.65 8.63
CA THR A 10 -2.03 25.11 8.71
C THR A 10 -3.39 25.54 9.26
N GLU A 11 -3.38 26.40 10.28
CA GLU A 11 -4.58 26.96 10.91
C GLU A 11 -4.82 28.39 10.41
N TRP A 12 -6.04 28.68 9.97
CA TRP A 12 -6.43 29.99 9.45
C TRP A 12 -7.62 30.53 10.25
N ILE A 13 -7.50 31.76 10.74
CA ILE A 13 -8.63 32.50 11.33
C ILE A 13 -9.34 33.22 10.20
N VAL A 14 -10.62 32.89 9.96
CA VAL A 14 -11.43 33.51 8.91
C VAL A 14 -12.57 34.36 9.46
N GLY A 15 -12.79 35.49 8.76
CA GLY A 15 -13.93 36.38 8.94
C GLY A 15 -15.16 35.92 8.17
N SER A 16 -16.14 36.81 8.02
CA SER A 16 -17.38 36.53 7.28
C SER A 16 -17.13 36.64 5.76
N GLY A 17 -17.44 35.60 4.99
CA GLY A 17 -17.30 35.60 3.52
C GLY A 17 -17.08 34.20 2.93
N VAL A 18 -16.93 34.13 1.60
CA VAL A 18 -16.54 32.91 0.89
C VAL A 18 -15.03 32.95 0.67
N HIS A 19 -14.32 31.98 1.22
CA HIS A 19 -12.87 31.83 1.08
C HIS A 19 -12.55 30.54 0.32
N ARG A 20 -11.63 30.63 -0.66
CA ARG A 20 -11.17 29.48 -1.46
C ARG A 20 -9.65 29.39 -1.37
N TRP A 21 -9.16 28.21 -1.01
CA TRP A 21 -7.72 27.90 -0.97
C TRP A 21 -7.40 26.73 -1.90
N ASN A 22 -6.20 26.76 -2.47
CA ASN A 22 -5.60 25.59 -3.12
C ASN A 22 -4.40 25.19 -2.27
N VAL A 23 -4.46 24.02 -1.65
CA VAL A 23 -3.37 23.48 -0.85
C VAL A 23 -2.67 22.40 -1.69
N PRO A 24 -1.37 22.54 -1.99
CA PRO A 24 -0.65 21.47 -2.67
C PRO A 24 -0.59 20.26 -1.76
N PHE A 25 -1.13 19.14 -2.21
CA PHE A 25 -0.96 17.85 -1.55
C PHE A 25 0.46 17.36 -1.84
N ALA A 26 1.36 17.52 -0.87
CA ALA A 26 2.64 16.83 -0.91
C ALA A 26 2.34 15.35 -0.63
N ALA A 27 2.54 14.48 -1.62
CA ALA A 27 2.57 13.05 -1.37
C ALA A 27 3.61 12.81 -0.26
N ALA A 28 3.19 12.18 0.83
CA ALA A 28 4.11 11.80 1.90
C ALA A 28 5.27 11.03 1.28
N ASP A 29 6.50 11.28 1.75
CA ASP A 29 7.68 10.51 1.35
C ASP A 29 7.41 9.04 1.72
N LEU A 30 6.96 8.27 0.74
CA LEU A 30 6.43 6.94 1.01
C LEU A 30 7.62 6.01 1.24
N SER A 31 7.84 5.64 2.50
CA SER A 31 8.86 4.65 2.89
C SER A 31 8.84 3.45 1.94
N PRO A 32 10.02 2.88 1.61
CA PRO A 32 10.10 1.72 0.74
C PRO A 32 9.28 0.57 1.33
N LEU A 33 8.50 -0.09 0.49
CA LEU A 33 7.68 -1.23 0.91
C LEU A 33 8.57 -2.41 1.26
N THR A 34 8.21 -3.11 2.33
CA THR A 34 8.90 -4.32 2.79
C THR A 34 7.90 -5.42 3.10
N LEU A 35 8.36 -6.64 3.37
CA LEU A 35 7.49 -7.73 3.81
C LEU A 35 6.82 -7.45 5.18
N ASP A 36 7.39 -6.54 5.97
CA ASP A 36 6.84 -6.10 7.25
C ASP A 36 5.74 -5.04 7.10
N SER A 37 5.59 -4.46 5.91
CA SER A 37 4.48 -3.57 5.55
C SER A 37 3.16 -4.33 5.54
N THR A 38 2.10 -3.61 5.86
CA THR A 38 0.74 -4.15 5.82
C THR A 38 0.27 -4.32 4.38
N PHE A 39 -0.65 -5.26 4.16
CA PHE A 39 -1.24 -5.47 2.84
C PHE A 39 -2.00 -4.23 2.34
N GLY A 40 -2.55 -3.42 3.25
CA GLY A 40 -3.15 -2.13 2.95
C GLY A 40 -2.15 -1.14 2.37
N GLU A 41 -0.94 -1.04 2.94
CA GLU A 41 0.13 -0.18 2.40
C GLU A 41 0.61 -0.66 1.02
N VAL A 42 0.71 -1.98 0.83
CA VAL A 42 1.06 -2.57 -0.47
C VAL A 42 -0.04 -2.33 -1.50
N ALA A 43 -1.31 -2.38 -1.09
CA ALA A 43 -2.47 -2.11 -1.95
C ALA A 43 -2.61 -0.64 -2.35
N ASP A 44 -2.27 0.28 -1.43
CA ASP A 44 -2.30 1.72 -1.66
C ASP A 44 -1.19 2.15 -2.65
N ARG A 45 -0.06 1.44 -2.66
CA ARG A 45 1.03 1.71 -3.61
C ARG A 45 0.64 1.30 -5.02
N SER A 46 0.79 2.24 -5.95
CA SER A 46 0.59 1.99 -7.37
C SER A 46 1.44 0.81 -7.85
N GLY A 47 0.79 -0.30 -8.24
CA GLY A 47 1.46 -1.51 -8.72
C GLY A 47 1.93 -2.48 -7.63
N GLY A 48 1.72 -2.20 -6.34
CA GLY A 48 2.15 -3.08 -5.24
C GLY A 48 1.51 -4.46 -5.30
N LEU A 49 0.18 -4.54 -5.41
CA LEU A 49 -0.51 -5.83 -5.58
C LEU A 49 -0.05 -6.56 -6.84
N LYS A 50 0.14 -5.84 -7.95
CA LYS A 50 0.63 -6.44 -9.20
C LYS A 50 2.02 -7.05 -9.01
N ALA A 51 2.92 -6.35 -8.32
CA ALA A 51 4.28 -6.82 -8.05
C ALA A 51 4.27 -8.09 -7.19
N VAL A 52 3.40 -8.16 -6.18
CA VAL A 52 3.20 -9.36 -5.36
C VAL A 52 2.67 -10.52 -6.22
N THR A 53 1.59 -10.29 -7.00
CA THR A 53 1.01 -11.34 -7.85
C THR A 53 2.00 -11.86 -8.88
N ASP A 54 2.77 -10.99 -9.52
CA ASP A 54 3.76 -11.37 -10.54
C ASP A 54 4.90 -12.22 -9.93
N ALA A 55 5.40 -11.84 -8.76
CA ALA A 55 6.42 -12.59 -8.03
C ALA A 55 5.93 -14.00 -7.63
N ILE A 56 4.68 -14.12 -7.17
CA ILE A 56 4.11 -15.43 -6.84
C ILE A 56 3.86 -16.24 -8.13
N ALA A 57 3.27 -15.64 -9.16
CA ALA A 57 2.96 -16.30 -10.43
C ALA A 57 4.22 -16.79 -11.17
N ALA A 58 5.35 -16.07 -11.07
CA ALA A 58 6.62 -16.48 -11.64
C ALA A 58 7.15 -17.80 -11.04
N ARG A 59 6.83 -18.07 -9.77
CA ARG A 59 7.20 -19.30 -9.07
C ARG A 59 6.15 -20.38 -9.17
N ARG A 60 4.87 -19.98 -9.12
CA ARG A 60 3.71 -20.86 -8.99
C ARG A 60 2.60 -20.36 -9.93
N PRO A 61 2.77 -20.55 -11.25
CA PRO A 61 1.81 -20.06 -12.24
C PRO A 61 0.43 -20.72 -12.08
N GLU A 62 0.38 -21.94 -11.53
CA GLU A 62 -0.85 -22.67 -11.18
C GLU A 62 -1.73 -21.95 -10.13
N PHE A 63 -1.17 -21.01 -9.37
CA PHE A 63 -1.92 -20.20 -8.41
C PHE A 63 -2.27 -18.81 -8.94
N ALA A 64 -1.82 -18.41 -10.14
CA ALA A 64 -2.00 -17.06 -10.68
C ALA A 64 -3.46 -16.58 -10.59
N GLU A 65 -4.41 -17.44 -10.96
CA GLU A 65 -5.85 -17.15 -10.96
C GLU A 65 -6.45 -17.09 -9.54
N PHE A 66 -5.87 -17.84 -8.59
CA PHE A 66 -6.32 -17.89 -7.20
C PHE A 66 -5.71 -16.79 -6.34
N ILE A 67 -4.54 -16.26 -6.73
CA ILE A 67 -3.80 -15.23 -5.98
C ILE A 67 -4.57 -13.92 -5.98
N GLU A 68 -5.12 -13.48 -7.12
CA GLU A 68 -5.91 -12.24 -7.16
C GLU A 68 -7.13 -12.31 -6.23
N VAL A 69 -7.82 -13.46 -6.20
CA VAL A 69 -8.97 -13.68 -5.32
C VAL A 69 -8.53 -13.74 -3.85
N GLY A 70 -7.47 -14.51 -3.56
CA GLY A 70 -6.92 -14.66 -2.21
C GLY A 70 -6.42 -13.35 -1.63
N MET A 71 -5.73 -12.54 -2.42
CA MET A 71 -5.18 -11.24 -2.02
C MET A 71 -6.26 -10.21 -1.70
N ASN A 72 -7.39 -10.22 -2.43
CA ASN A 72 -8.54 -9.37 -2.09
C ASN A 72 -9.25 -9.81 -0.80
N ALA A 73 -9.07 -11.07 -0.38
CA ALA A 73 -9.64 -11.59 0.87
C ALA A 73 -8.72 -11.37 2.09
N VAL A 74 -7.45 -10.99 1.89
CA VAL A 74 -6.52 -10.70 3.00
C VAL A 74 -6.95 -9.41 3.69
N GLU A 75 -7.07 -9.45 5.02
CA GLU A 75 -7.35 -8.23 5.78
C GLU A 75 -6.22 -7.20 5.60
N PRO A 76 -6.54 -5.92 5.36
CA PRO A 76 -5.53 -4.89 5.03
C PRO A 76 -4.52 -4.63 6.15
N LYS A 77 -4.85 -4.99 7.39
CA LYS A 77 -3.95 -4.89 8.57
C LYS A 77 -2.93 -6.04 8.65
N THR A 78 -3.12 -7.10 7.88
CA THR A 78 -2.21 -8.26 7.88
C THR A 78 -0.92 -7.89 7.20
N LYS A 79 0.22 -8.31 7.76
CA LYS A 79 1.53 -8.08 7.13
C LYS A 79 1.66 -8.94 5.87
N ALA A 80 2.36 -8.42 4.86
CA ALA A 80 2.64 -9.19 3.64
C ALA A 80 3.36 -10.51 3.95
N ARG A 81 4.30 -10.50 4.91
CA ARG A 81 4.98 -11.72 5.38
C ARG A 81 4.01 -12.78 5.91
N ASP A 82 3.06 -12.39 6.77
CA ASP A 82 2.10 -13.31 7.38
C ASP A 82 1.12 -13.88 6.35
N ALA A 83 0.64 -13.05 5.42
CA ALA A 83 -0.26 -13.49 4.36
C ALA A 83 0.42 -14.48 3.39
N LEU A 84 1.65 -14.19 2.99
CA LEU A 84 2.42 -15.02 2.06
C LEU A 84 3.03 -16.26 2.72
N GLY A 85 3.28 -16.20 4.03
CA GLY A 85 3.78 -17.35 4.81
C GLY A 85 2.82 -18.53 4.89
N MET A 86 1.55 -18.35 4.49
CA MET A 86 0.57 -19.43 4.37
C MET A 86 0.78 -20.29 3.11
N ILE A 87 1.60 -19.83 2.16
CA ILE A 87 1.88 -20.54 0.91
C ILE A 87 2.92 -21.64 1.18
N PRO A 88 2.71 -22.90 0.74
CA PRO A 88 3.75 -23.93 0.83
C PRO A 88 4.97 -23.53 0.00
N ASP A 89 6.17 -23.68 0.56
CA ASP A 89 7.44 -23.16 0.00
C ASP A 89 7.45 -21.63 -0.16
N ALA A 90 6.94 -20.90 0.84
CA ALA A 90 6.87 -19.44 0.83
C ALA A 90 8.24 -18.74 0.78
N GLU A 91 9.32 -19.33 1.32
CA GLU A 91 10.62 -18.66 1.46
C GLU A 91 11.18 -18.04 0.16
N PRO A 92 11.25 -18.77 -0.97
CA PRO A 92 11.65 -18.18 -2.25
C PRO A 92 10.67 -17.12 -2.76
N ILE A 93 9.36 -17.30 -2.52
CA ILE A 93 8.31 -16.36 -2.93
C ILE A 93 8.45 -15.05 -2.15
N LEU A 94 8.66 -15.12 -0.84
CA LEU A 94 8.88 -13.98 0.04
C LEU A 94 10.08 -13.14 -0.43
N ARG A 95 11.19 -13.80 -0.80
CA ARG A 95 12.36 -13.11 -1.33
C ARG A 95 12.08 -12.39 -2.64
N ASP A 96 11.38 -13.05 -3.58
CA ASP A 96 11.03 -12.44 -4.87
C ASP A 96 10.06 -11.26 -4.69
N VAL A 97 9.09 -11.39 -3.78
CA VAL A 97 8.17 -10.30 -3.40
C VAL A 97 8.92 -9.14 -2.76
N GLU A 98 9.83 -9.38 -1.82
CA GLU A 98 10.63 -8.33 -1.17
C GLU A 98 11.44 -7.53 -2.20
N LEU A 99 12.06 -8.22 -3.17
CA LEU A 99 12.77 -7.58 -4.27
C LEU A 99 11.83 -6.78 -5.18
N ALA A 100 10.62 -7.25 -5.42
CA ALA A 100 9.64 -6.56 -6.24
C ALA A 100 9.09 -5.30 -5.54
N LEU A 101 8.82 -5.40 -4.23
CA LEU A 101 8.36 -4.28 -3.40
C LEU A 101 9.44 -3.19 -3.26
N GLY A 102 10.70 -3.58 -3.09
CA GLY A 102 11.82 -2.63 -3.01
C GLY A 102 12.12 -1.88 -4.32
N ARG A 103 11.44 -2.22 -5.43
CA ARG A 103 11.55 -1.54 -6.73
C ARG A 103 10.42 -0.53 -6.99
N LEU A 104 9.48 -0.38 -6.06
CA LEU A 104 8.31 0.52 -6.12
C LEU A 104 8.49 1.77 -5.24
#